data_AF-A0A523VPZ5-F1
#
_entry.id   AF-A0A523VPZ5-F1
#
_cell.length_a   1.000
_cell.length_b   1.000
_cell.length_c   1.000
_cell.angle_alpha   90.00
_cell.angle_beta   90.00
_cell.angle_gamma   90.00
#
_symmetry.space_group_name_H-M   'P 1'
#
loop_
_entity.id
_entity.type
_entity.pdbx_description
1 polymer ?
#
loop_
_entity_poly.entity_id
_entity_poly.type
_entity_poly.pdbx_seq_one_letter_code
_entity_poly.pdbx_strand_id
1 'polypeptide(L)'
;MSVSLDLKKEFLTNFQKKIITARKLLFAANHKWASSVLDNLSFEIEKSDWLDIQKKHQLNMVISNSWWMYLNSLVKHKEGKADIDLIRYIDAYKRFFSFLSRLDDFYLFNNFSTTLLKKFVDMEDLSQIGITKFINSFSAKLQEKEEYQKLFELQILQTFLRKSVAPSEFFHLSMETLGKTIFDIEPSKRALFLYIILEDVCLKYKLMEDSAEFVRVINKILVNRLPGYLKNEFSNVSRITINERSFGAILIDLEELIYYLNDIGEYSWIILFIRNIFSKMQEYNSFGEAVTYIRKFIDFSINRNRFEMAFGIYDFLEDLFMYKTDLSYDNILIELWVEACKKFVDMKEKKYLLQSLEKLNNHLKLPQKHEQIFHYFYTCNILWQFKSMFFTLEQRDFWRMMFYRALFEEQNYQIAQKILLYLDEDFRKIITDLKILYSETEHLQKEIYAFDDQNAVPHLFHKDFAIKQLILRINFNGMISYRMNSVDDEVIDGTISNEYWNDSQVLELYNELFTEPEHRKFTFDLNEFGELLYIFLPKLIRNFFKSFKIESLNLIPQIYFVLNNITIPFDLIYDNNFFCLKYSIGYKLS
;
A
#
# COMPACT_ATOMS: atom_id res chain seq x y z
N MET A 1 -26.08 -13.98 11.70
CA MET A 1 -25.76 -15.30 12.32
C MET A 1 -24.25 -15.41 12.41
N SER A 2 -23.69 -15.51 13.60
CA SER A 2 -22.24 -15.65 13.79
C SER A 2 -21.80 -17.07 13.43
N VAL A 3 -20.92 -17.21 12.42
CA VAL A 3 -20.25 -18.48 12.13
C VAL A 3 -19.32 -18.84 13.29
N SER A 4 -19.34 -20.10 13.73
CA SER A 4 -18.52 -20.55 14.87
C SER A 4 -17.03 -20.35 14.61
N LEU A 5 -16.28 -20.00 15.66
CA LEU A 5 -14.83 -19.80 15.62
C LEU A 5 -14.09 -21.04 15.10
N ASP A 6 -14.59 -22.24 15.39
CA ASP A 6 -13.99 -23.49 14.96
C ASP A 6 -14.10 -23.69 13.44
N LEU A 7 -15.25 -23.36 12.84
CA LEU A 7 -15.43 -23.41 11.39
C LEU A 7 -14.49 -22.42 10.66
N LYS A 8 -14.25 -21.24 11.25
CA LYS A 8 -13.31 -20.25 10.71
C LYS A 8 -11.87 -20.75 10.79
N LYS A 9 -11.46 -21.31 11.92
CA LYS A 9 -10.12 -21.91 12.09
C LYS A 9 -9.90 -23.09 11.15
N GLU A 10 -10.89 -23.96 11.01
CA GLU A 10 -10.84 -25.10 10.11
C GLU A 10 -10.70 -24.66 8.65
N PHE A 11 -11.50 -23.66 8.22
CA PHE A 11 -11.39 -23.07 6.89
C PHE A 11 -9.97 -22.54 6.61
N LEU A 12 -9.41 -21.71 7.50
CA LEU A 12 -8.06 -21.15 7.32
C LEU A 12 -6.97 -22.24 7.33
N THR A 13 -7.10 -23.25 8.19
CA THR A 13 -6.17 -24.38 8.24
C THR A 13 -6.21 -25.19 6.95
N ASN A 14 -7.41 -25.46 6.43
CA ASN A 14 -7.59 -26.17 5.17
C ASN A 14 -7.07 -25.35 3.98
N PHE A 15 -7.35 -24.04 3.97
CA PHE A 15 -6.83 -23.10 3.00
C PHE A 15 -5.30 -23.15 2.93
N GLN A 16 -4.62 -23.01 4.07
CA GLN A 16 -3.15 -23.08 4.13
C GLN A 16 -2.59 -24.42 3.63
N LYS A 17 -3.20 -25.54 4.05
CA LYS A 17 -2.78 -26.88 3.58
C LYS A 17 -2.91 -27.00 2.05
N LYS A 18 -4.04 -26.57 1.48
CA LYS A 18 -4.27 -26.60 0.02
C LYS A 18 -3.32 -25.67 -0.73
N ILE A 19 -3.01 -24.48 -0.20
CA ILE A 19 -2.01 -23.56 -0.78
C ILE A 19 -0.62 -24.21 -0.82
N ILE A 20 -0.19 -24.86 0.27
CA ILE A 20 1.11 -25.56 0.30
C ILE A 20 1.13 -26.68 -0.75
N THR A 21 0.06 -27.46 -0.86
CA THR A 21 -0.07 -28.51 -1.88
C THR A 21 -0.03 -27.93 -3.29
N ALA A 22 -0.76 -26.84 -3.55
CA ALA A 22 -0.75 -26.18 -4.85
C ALA A 22 0.64 -25.67 -5.22
N ARG A 23 1.37 -25.05 -4.29
CA ARG A 23 2.76 -24.62 -4.51
C ARG A 23 3.66 -25.80 -4.84
N LYS A 24 3.57 -26.92 -4.11
CA LYS A 24 4.33 -28.14 -4.44
C LYS A 24 4.04 -28.64 -5.85
N LEU A 25 2.76 -28.63 -6.27
CA LEU A 25 2.37 -29.01 -7.62
C LEU A 25 2.90 -28.05 -8.69
N LEU A 26 2.88 -26.73 -8.45
CA LEU A 26 3.47 -25.74 -9.34
C LEU A 26 4.97 -26.00 -9.53
N PHE A 27 5.73 -26.12 -8.44
CA PHE A 27 7.19 -26.39 -8.52
C PHE A 27 7.53 -27.77 -9.10
N ALA A 28 6.60 -28.73 -9.08
CA ALA A 28 6.68 -29.99 -9.81
C ALA A 28 6.25 -29.88 -11.30
N ALA A 29 6.00 -28.67 -11.81
CA ALA A 29 5.48 -28.38 -13.15
C ALA A 29 4.13 -29.02 -13.49
N ASN A 30 3.33 -29.35 -12.47
CA ASN A 30 1.99 -29.93 -12.63
C ASN A 30 0.91 -28.85 -12.61
N HIS A 31 0.92 -27.99 -13.62
CA HIS A 31 0.06 -26.81 -13.65
C HIS A 31 -1.44 -27.14 -13.69
N LYS A 32 -1.83 -28.27 -14.29
CA LYS A 32 -3.24 -28.69 -14.36
C LYS A 32 -3.83 -28.93 -12.98
N TRP A 33 -3.14 -29.72 -12.16
CA TRP A 33 -3.61 -30.03 -10.81
C TRP A 33 -3.44 -28.85 -9.87
N ALA A 34 -2.34 -28.09 -9.99
CA ALA A 34 -2.18 -26.84 -9.25
C ALA A 34 -3.33 -25.86 -9.51
N SER A 35 -3.65 -25.61 -10.79
CA SER A 35 -4.75 -24.73 -11.20
C SER A 35 -6.10 -25.21 -10.67
N SER A 36 -6.37 -26.52 -10.70
CA SER A 36 -7.61 -27.08 -10.12
C SER A 36 -7.71 -26.80 -8.61
N VAL A 37 -6.63 -26.99 -7.86
CA VAL A 37 -6.62 -26.72 -6.41
C VAL A 37 -6.83 -25.22 -6.13
N LEU A 38 -6.15 -24.35 -6.87
CA LEU A 38 -6.23 -22.89 -6.69
C LEU A 38 -7.58 -22.32 -7.11
N ASP A 39 -8.16 -22.81 -8.21
CA ASP A 39 -9.50 -22.42 -8.66
C ASP A 39 -10.57 -22.82 -7.63
N ASN A 40 -10.47 -24.03 -7.07
CA ASN A 40 -11.37 -24.49 -6.02
C ASN A 40 -11.24 -23.65 -4.75
N LEU A 41 -10.02 -23.26 -4.36
CA LEU A 41 -9.79 -22.35 -3.24
C LEU A 41 -10.45 -20.98 -3.48
N SER A 42 -10.31 -20.43 -4.68
CA SER A 42 -10.96 -19.16 -5.05
C SER A 42 -12.49 -19.25 -4.96
N PHE A 43 -13.07 -20.35 -5.44
CA PHE A 43 -14.51 -20.58 -5.32
C PHE A 43 -14.96 -20.72 -3.85
N GLU A 44 -14.17 -21.41 -3.02
CA GLU A 44 -14.43 -21.53 -1.58
C GLU A 44 -14.37 -20.17 -0.86
N ILE A 45 -13.44 -19.29 -1.26
CA ILE A 45 -13.37 -17.91 -0.77
C ILE A 45 -14.63 -17.14 -1.16
N GLU A 46 -15.01 -17.16 -2.44
CA GLU A 46 -16.14 -16.37 -2.92
C GLU A 46 -17.48 -16.81 -2.33
N LYS A 47 -17.67 -18.12 -2.15
CA LYS A 47 -18.90 -18.68 -1.55
C LYS A 47 -19.00 -18.42 -0.04
N SER A 48 -17.93 -18.00 0.63
CA SER A 48 -17.94 -17.82 2.08
C SER A 48 -18.56 -16.47 2.47
N ASP A 49 -19.85 -16.48 2.82
CA ASP A 49 -20.62 -15.28 3.18
C ASP A 49 -20.10 -14.54 4.44
N TRP A 50 -19.35 -15.24 5.29
CA TRP A 50 -18.77 -14.65 6.51
C TRP A 50 -17.43 -13.96 6.29
N LEU A 51 -16.80 -14.17 5.12
CA LEU A 51 -15.60 -13.42 4.74
C LEU A 51 -16.04 -12.06 4.20
N ASP A 52 -15.57 -10.99 4.82
CA ASP A 52 -15.69 -9.67 4.24
C ASP A 52 -14.86 -9.55 2.95
N ILE A 53 -15.14 -8.51 2.18
CA ILE A 53 -14.48 -8.21 0.89
C ILE A 53 -12.96 -8.18 1.07
N GLN A 54 -12.46 -7.65 2.18
CA GLN A 54 -11.04 -7.57 2.45
C GLN A 54 -10.42 -8.96 2.64
N LYS A 55 -11.02 -9.82 3.46
CA LYS A 55 -10.47 -11.14 3.74
C LYS A 55 -10.53 -12.01 2.50
N LYS A 56 -11.57 -11.86 1.67
CA LYS A 56 -11.61 -12.47 0.34
C LYS A 56 -10.45 -12.02 -0.53
N HIS A 57 -10.22 -10.71 -0.63
CA HIS A 57 -9.10 -10.15 -1.38
C HIS A 57 -7.74 -10.65 -0.86
N GLN A 58 -7.51 -10.66 0.46
CA GLN A 58 -6.27 -11.19 1.05
C GLN A 58 -6.01 -12.66 0.68
N LEU A 59 -7.04 -13.50 0.72
CA LEU A 59 -6.89 -14.92 0.40
C LEU A 59 -6.68 -15.14 -1.11
N ASN A 60 -7.38 -14.38 -1.97
CA ASN A 60 -7.13 -14.38 -3.41
C ASN A 60 -5.70 -13.90 -3.73
N MET A 61 -5.16 -12.95 -2.98
CA MET A 61 -3.77 -12.52 -3.12
C MET A 61 -2.76 -13.62 -2.77
N VAL A 62 -3.03 -14.45 -1.77
CA VAL A 62 -2.17 -15.61 -1.46
C VAL A 62 -2.13 -16.60 -2.66
N ILE A 63 -3.26 -16.76 -3.36
CA ILE A 63 -3.33 -17.56 -4.58
C ILE A 63 -2.51 -16.91 -5.70
N SER A 64 -2.73 -15.62 -5.98
CA SER A 64 -1.97 -14.85 -6.98
C SER A 64 -0.46 -14.89 -6.75
N ASN A 65 -0.03 -14.68 -5.50
CA ASN A 65 1.38 -14.71 -5.11
C ASN A 65 1.99 -16.11 -5.32
N SER A 66 1.21 -17.17 -5.14
CA SER A 66 1.70 -18.53 -5.39
C SER A 66 2.02 -18.77 -6.86
N TRP A 67 1.19 -18.25 -7.77
CA TRP A 67 1.48 -18.24 -9.21
C TRP A 67 2.70 -17.37 -9.54
N TRP A 68 2.75 -16.16 -8.99
CA TRP A 68 3.83 -15.22 -9.26
C TRP A 68 5.21 -15.76 -8.83
N MET A 69 5.31 -16.31 -7.61
CA MET A 69 6.52 -16.96 -7.12
C MET A 69 7.00 -18.06 -8.08
N TYR A 70 6.07 -18.88 -8.58
CA TYR A 70 6.40 -19.93 -9.52
C TYR A 70 6.86 -19.38 -10.87
N LEU A 71 6.16 -18.40 -11.44
CA LEU A 71 6.52 -17.76 -12.70
C LEU A 71 7.92 -17.14 -12.65
N ASN A 72 8.27 -16.49 -11.55
CA ASN A 72 9.62 -15.94 -11.37
C ASN A 72 10.68 -17.05 -11.25
N SER A 73 10.34 -18.20 -10.65
CA SER A 73 11.27 -19.34 -10.56
C SER A 73 11.58 -19.99 -11.91
N LEU A 74 10.71 -19.81 -12.91
CA LEU A 74 10.92 -20.32 -14.27
C LEU A 74 11.91 -19.48 -15.08
N VAL A 75 12.24 -18.28 -14.63
CA VAL A 75 13.23 -17.41 -15.26
C VAL A 75 14.57 -17.60 -14.56
N LYS A 76 15.51 -18.31 -15.20
CA LYS A 76 16.86 -18.47 -14.66
C LYS A 76 17.82 -17.52 -15.36
N HIS A 77 18.53 -16.70 -14.61
CA HIS A 77 19.60 -15.88 -15.19
C HIS A 77 20.91 -16.66 -15.21
N LYS A 78 21.44 -16.94 -16.40
CA LYS A 78 22.80 -17.47 -16.59
C LYS A 78 23.55 -16.55 -17.54
N GLU A 79 24.72 -16.07 -17.13
CA GLU A 79 25.65 -15.31 -18.00
C GLU A 79 24.97 -14.14 -18.76
N GLY A 80 24.08 -13.40 -18.10
CA GLY A 80 23.38 -12.26 -18.70
C GLY A 80 22.24 -12.61 -19.66
N LYS A 81 21.95 -13.89 -19.92
CA LYS A 81 20.77 -14.33 -20.68
C LYS A 81 19.79 -15.08 -19.77
N ALA A 82 18.51 -14.77 -19.92
CA ALA A 82 17.44 -15.48 -19.24
C ALA A 82 17.19 -16.82 -19.95
N ASP A 83 17.50 -17.93 -19.28
CA ASP A 83 17.13 -19.29 -19.70
C ASP A 83 15.72 -19.56 -19.16
N ILE A 84 14.74 -19.64 -20.07
CA ILE A 84 13.31 -19.78 -19.76
C ILE A 84 12.78 -21.01 -20.49
N ASP A 85 12.18 -21.95 -19.74
CA ASP A 85 11.34 -22.99 -20.34
C ASP A 85 10.04 -22.35 -20.83
N LEU A 86 10.04 -21.87 -22.07
CA LEU A 86 8.95 -21.12 -22.68
C LEU A 86 7.62 -21.90 -22.68
N ILE A 87 7.66 -23.23 -22.83
CA ILE A 87 6.46 -24.06 -22.83
C ILE A 87 5.80 -24.01 -21.45
N ARG A 88 6.60 -24.26 -20.39
CA ARG A 88 6.09 -24.19 -19.01
C ARG A 88 5.65 -22.77 -18.65
N TYR A 89 6.43 -21.77 -19.07
CA TYR A 89 6.17 -20.37 -18.81
C TYR A 89 4.82 -19.92 -19.39
N ILE A 90 4.57 -20.24 -20.66
CA ILE A 90 3.33 -19.89 -21.34
C ILE A 90 2.13 -20.67 -20.77
N ASP A 91 2.26 -21.97 -20.48
CA ASP A 91 1.15 -22.74 -19.87
C ASP A 91 0.81 -22.23 -18.47
N ALA A 92 1.83 -21.85 -17.67
CA ALA A 92 1.64 -21.27 -16.35
C ALA A 92 0.89 -19.92 -16.44
N TYR A 93 1.30 -19.01 -17.32
CA TYR A 93 0.59 -17.75 -17.52
C TYR A 93 -0.83 -17.94 -18.03
N LYS A 94 -1.05 -18.85 -18.98
CA LYS A 94 -2.39 -19.13 -19.50
C LYS A 94 -3.36 -19.49 -18.39
N ARG A 95 -2.92 -20.34 -17.45
CA ARG A 95 -3.74 -20.76 -16.30
C ARG A 95 -3.88 -19.66 -15.26
N PHE A 96 -2.79 -18.92 -15.01
CA PHE A 96 -2.83 -17.80 -14.07
C PHE A 96 -3.79 -16.71 -14.55
N PHE A 97 -3.76 -16.32 -15.83
CA PHE A 97 -4.72 -15.35 -16.37
C PHE A 97 -6.15 -15.89 -16.43
N SER A 98 -6.34 -17.20 -16.64
CA SER A 98 -7.66 -17.80 -16.51
C SER A 98 -8.21 -17.63 -15.09
N PHE A 99 -7.36 -17.75 -14.07
CA PHE A 99 -7.72 -17.47 -12.68
C PHE A 99 -7.99 -15.97 -12.47
N LEU A 100 -7.06 -15.09 -12.83
CA LEU A 100 -7.20 -13.63 -12.65
C LEU A 100 -8.44 -13.06 -13.34
N SER A 101 -8.79 -13.57 -14.52
CA SER A 101 -9.97 -13.12 -15.28
C SER A 101 -11.32 -13.41 -14.61
N ARG A 102 -11.34 -14.27 -13.58
CA ARG A 102 -12.52 -14.61 -12.79
C ARG A 102 -12.61 -13.81 -11.48
N LEU A 103 -11.54 -13.11 -11.10
CA LEU A 103 -11.55 -12.26 -9.92
C LEU A 103 -12.25 -10.94 -10.25
N ASP A 104 -12.93 -10.37 -9.27
CA ASP A 104 -13.50 -9.02 -9.38
C ASP A 104 -12.41 -7.94 -9.45
N ASP A 105 -11.20 -8.25 -8.97
CA ASP A 105 -10.06 -7.33 -8.93
C ASP A 105 -9.35 -7.22 -10.29
N PHE A 106 -9.81 -6.25 -11.09
CA PHE A 106 -9.23 -5.96 -12.40
C PHE A 106 -7.80 -5.41 -12.33
N TYR A 107 -7.40 -4.76 -11.22
CA TYR A 107 -6.09 -4.14 -11.10
C TYR A 107 -4.97 -5.19 -11.19
N LEU A 108 -5.14 -6.33 -10.50
CA LEU A 108 -4.19 -7.45 -10.58
C LEU A 108 -4.06 -7.98 -12.01
N PHE A 109 -5.20 -8.17 -12.69
CA PHE A 109 -5.21 -8.63 -14.08
C PHE A 109 -4.45 -7.67 -14.99
N ASN A 110 -4.72 -6.36 -14.89
CA ASN A 110 -4.08 -5.32 -15.69
C ASN A 110 -2.56 -5.26 -15.43
N ASN A 111 -2.14 -5.31 -14.17
CA ASN A 111 -0.74 -5.28 -13.77
C ASN A 111 0.03 -6.48 -14.32
N PHE A 112 -0.44 -7.71 -14.09
CA PHE A 112 0.25 -8.91 -14.57
C PHE A 112 0.26 -8.96 -16.11
N SER A 113 -0.83 -8.55 -16.77
CA SER A 113 -0.89 -8.50 -18.24
C SER A 113 0.11 -7.49 -18.81
N THR A 114 0.21 -6.30 -18.20
CA THR A 114 1.15 -5.26 -18.62
C THR A 114 2.60 -5.70 -18.40
N THR A 115 2.92 -6.28 -17.24
CA THR A 115 4.27 -6.77 -16.93
C THR A 115 4.69 -7.90 -17.87
N LEU A 116 3.78 -8.83 -18.17
CA LEU A 116 4.07 -9.88 -19.14
C LEU A 116 4.27 -9.30 -20.54
N LEU A 117 3.42 -8.36 -20.96
CA LEU A 117 3.52 -7.75 -22.28
C LEU A 117 4.85 -7.02 -22.47
N LYS A 118 5.30 -6.26 -21.46
CA LYS A 118 6.64 -5.63 -21.47
C LYS A 118 7.73 -6.68 -21.74
N LYS A 119 7.69 -7.82 -21.04
CA LYS A 119 8.64 -8.92 -21.27
C LYS A 119 8.52 -9.52 -22.67
N PHE A 120 7.30 -9.70 -23.18
CA PHE A 120 7.06 -10.32 -24.50
C PHE A 120 7.52 -9.47 -25.66
N VAL A 121 7.45 -8.15 -25.55
CA VAL A 121 7.92 -7.22 -26.59
C VAL A 121 9.43 -7.36 -26.83
N ASP A 122 10.19 -7.69 -25.78
CA ASP A 122 11.65 -7.83 -25.83
C ASP A 122 12.13 -9.27 -26.15
N MET A 123 11.23 -10.25 -26.19
CA MET A 123 11.59 -11.67 -26.39
C MET A 123 11.68 -12.04 -27.89
N GLU A 124 12.88 -12.43 -28.34
CA GLU A 124 13.12 -12.87 -29.73
C GLU A 124 12.35 -14.15 -30.11
N ASP A 125 12.08 -15.03 -29.15
CA ASP A 125 11.46 -16.34 -29.38
C ASP A 125 9.94 -16.27 -29.65
N LEU A 126 9.31 -15.11 -29.47
CA LEU A 126 7.87 -14.93 -29.64
C LEU A 126 7.52 -14.36 -31.00
N SER A 127 6.68 -15.07 -31.75
CA SER A 127 6.16 -14.57 -33.02
C SER A 127 5.30 -13.32 -32.83
N GLN A 128 5.40 -12.36 -33.76
CA GLN A 128 4.53 -11.17 -33.80
C GLN A 128 3.03 -11.52 -33.83
N ILE A 129 2.68 -12.65 -34.46
CA ILE A 129 1.30 -13.17 -34.49
C ILE A 129 0.84 -13.58 -33.08
N GLY A 130 1.72 -14.23 -32.30
CA GLY A 130 1.46 -14.60 -30.92
C GLY A 130 1.23 -13.37 -30.03
N ILE A 131 2.13 -12.38 -30.10
CA ILE A 131 2.00 -11.12 -29.36
C ILE A 131 0.71 -10.39 -29.74
N THR A 132 0.37 -10.34 -31.04
CA THR A 132 -0.89 -9.77 -31.54
C THR A 132 -2.11 -10.45 -30.93
N LYS A 133 -2.14 -11.79 -30.88
CA LYS A 133 -3.25 -12.53 -30.26
C LYS A 133 -3.37 -12.25 -28.76
N PHE A 134 -2.24 -12.12 -28.07
CA PHE A 134 -2.21 -11.73 -26.66
C PHE A 134 -2.78 -10.33 -26.46
N ILE A 135 -2.31 -9.33 -27.23
CA ILE A 135 -2.81 -7.96 -27.19
C ILE A 135 -4.32 -7.91 -27.44
N ASN A 136 -4.83 -8.63 -28.44
CA ASN A 136 -6.26 -8.67 -28.74
C ASN A 136 -7.08 -9.31 -27.60
N SER A 137 -6.56 -10.36 -26.97
CA SER A 137 -7.22 -11.01 -25.83
C SER A 137 -7.27 -10.08 -24.61
N PHE A 138 -6.19 -9.33 -24.38
CA PHE A 138 -6.14 -8.31 -23.34
C PHE A 138 -7.10 -7.14 -23.66
N SER A 139 -7.14 -6.70 -24.91
CA SER A 139 -8.05 -5.65 -25.40
C SER A 139 -9.52 -5.98 -25.18
N ALA A 140 -9.92 -7.25 -25.40
CA ALA A 140 -11.29 -7.70 -25.13
C ALA A 140 -11.67 -7.50 -23.65
N LYS A 141 -10.77 -7.83 -22.72
CA LYS A 141 -11.00 -7.64 -21.28
C LYS A 141 -11.03 -6.17 -20.87
N LEU A 142 -10.23 -5.33 -21.51
CA LEU A 142 -10.26 -3.88 -21.28
C LEU A 142 -11.57 -3.26 -21.77
N GLN A 143 -12.10 -3.72 -22.91
CA GLN A 143 -13.40 -3.30 -23.40
C GLN A 143 -14.53 -3.69 -22.44
N GLU A 144 -14.53 -4.92 -21.90
CA GLU A 144 -15.51 -5.35 -20.89
C GLU A 144 -15.51 -4.49 -19.62
N LYS A 145 -14.37 -3.87 -19.29
CA LYS A 145 -14.16 -3.03 -18.11
C LYS A 145 -14.16 -1.53 -18.41
N GLU A 146 -14.42 -1.15 -19.66
CA GLU A 146 -14.46 0.26 -20.12
C GLU A 146 -13.12 1.02 -19.94
N GLU A 147 -12.00 0.29 -19.96
CA GLU A 147 -10.64 0.81 -19.74
C GLU A 147 -10.02 1.34 -21.05
N TYR A 148 -10.63 2.38 -21.61
CA TYR A 148 -10.37 2.82 -22.99
C TYR A 148 -8.99 3.46 -23.20
N GLN A 149 -8.44 4.13 -22.19
CA GLN A 149 -7.07 4.68 -22.24
C GLN A 149 -6.05 3.56 -22.49
N LYS A 150 -6.14 2.49 -21.70
CA LYS A 150 -5.25 1.33 -21.83
C LYS A 150 -5.50 0.56 -23.12
N LEU A 151 -6.76 0.49 -23.58
CA LEU A 151 -7.10 -0.06 -24.89
C LEU A 151 -6.37 0.69 -26.01
N PHE A 152 -6.42 2.04 -26.00
CA PHE A 152 -5.70 2.87 -26.96
C PHE A 152 -4.20 2.61 -26.95
N GLU A 153 -3.57 2.60 -25.77
CA GLU A 153 -2.13 2.28 -25.63
C GLU A 153 -1.76 0.96 -26.34
N LEU A 154 -2.57 -0.09 -26.14
CA LEU A 154 -2.34 -1.39 -26.74
C LEU A 154 -2.47 -1.37 -28.27
N GLN A 155 -3.40 -0.60 -28.81
CA GLN A 155 -3.57 -0.48 -30.26
C GLN A 155 -2.40 0.30 -30.90
N ILE A 156 -1.85 1.30 -30.21
CA ILE A 156 -0.64 2.00 -30.65
C ILE A 156 0.58 1.06 -30.61
N LEU A 157 0.77 0.32 -29.52
CA LEU A 157 1.81 -0.69 -29.41
C LEU A 157 1.70 -1.72 -30.54
N GLN A 158 0.50 -2.23 -30.80
CA GLN A 158 0.27 -3.19 -31.88
C GLN A 158 0.58 -2.59 -33.26
N THR A 159 0.26 -1.31 -33.47
CA THR A 159 0.57 -0.58 -34.71
C THR A 159 2.08 -0.48 -34.93
N PHE A 160 2.84 -0.19 -33.86
CA PHE A 160 4.30 -0.18 -33.89
C PHE A 160 4.88 -1.55 -34.26
N LEU A 161 4.49 -2.60 -33.51
CA LEU A 161 4.99 -3.97 -33.71
C LEU A 161 4.71 -4.51 -35.12
N ARG A 162 3.53 -4.17 -35.69
CA ARG A 162 3.12 -4.59 -37.03
C ARG A 162 3.59 -3.66 -38.15
N LYS A 163 4.15 -2.50 -37.82
CA LYS A 163 4.46 -1.41 -38.77
C LYS A 163 3.25 -1.00 -39.64
N SER A 164 2.04 -1.27 -39.15
CA SER A 164 0.78 -1.09 -39.87
C SER A 164 -0.40 -1.15 -38.90
N VAL A 165 -1.50 -0.47 -39.24
CA VAL A 165 -2.74 -0.55 -38.47
C VAL A 165 -3.41 -1.90 -38.67
N ALA A 166 -3.76 -2.56 -37.57
CA ALA A 166 -4.63 -3.72 -37.56
C ALA A 166 -6.10 -3.26 -37.72
N PRO A 167 -6.83 -3.64 -38.78
CA PRO A 167 -8.26 -3.38 -38.85
C PRO A 167 -8.96 -4.33 -37.87
N SER A 168 -9.07 -3.90 -36.62
CA SER A 168 -9.75 -4.61 -35.53
C SER A 168 -10.86 -3.74 -34.98
N GLU A 169 -11.90 -4.37 -34.44
CA GLU A 169 -12.96 -3.66 -33.70
C GLU A 169 -12.38 -2.82 -32.56
N PHE A 170 -11.35 -3.34 -31.87
CA PHE A 170 -10.62 -2.63 -30.81
C PHE A 170 -9.94 -1.34 -31.30
N PHE A 171 -9.35 -1.36 -32.50
CA PHE A 171 -8.76 -0.16 -33.10
C PHE A 171 -9.85 0.87 -33.39
N HIS A 172 -10.95 0.47 -34.01
CA HIS A 172 -12.06 1.38 -34.30
C HIS A 172 -12.67 1.99 -33.03
N LEU A 173 -12.93 1.15 -32.02
CA LEU A 173 -13.46 1.59 -30.73
C LEU A 173 -12.51 2.56 -30.02
N SER A 174 -11.21 2.24 -29.96
CA SER A 174 -10.22 3.12 -29.32
C SER A 174 -10.09 4.48 -30.02
N MET A 175 -10.15 4.52 -31.36
CA MET A 175 -10.14 5.79 -32.10
C MET A 175 -11.45 6.56 -31.95
N GLU A 176 -12.59 5.88 -31.84
CA GLU A 176 -13.87 6.54 -31.57
C GLU A 176 -13.86 7.22 -30.19
N THR A 177 -13.46 6.49 -29.15
CA THR A 177 -13.37 7.03 -27.79
C THR A 177 -12.36 8.16 -27.70
N LEU A 178 -11.17 7.99 -28.29
CA LEU A 178 -10.18 9.07 -28.37
C LEU A 178 -10.75 10.29 -29.09
N GLY A 179 -11.50 10.09 -30.17
CA GLY A 179 -12.15 11.18 -30.90
C GLY A 179 -13.09 12.00 -30.04
N LYS A 180 -13.92 11.35 -29.22
CA LYS A 180 -14.83 12.04 -28.28
C LYS A 180 -14.04 12.93 -27.32
N THR A 181 -13.06 12.37 -26.64
CA THR A 181 -12.18 13.11 -25.72
C THR A 181 -11.47 14.28 -26.41
N ILE A 182 -10.93 14.11 -27.62
CA ILE A 182 -10.25 15.19 -28.36
C ILE A 182 -11.20 16.36 -28.65
N PHE A 183 -12.47 16.09 -28.97
CA PHE A 183 -13.42 17.15 -29.27
C PHE A 183 -13.84 17.95 -28.04
N ASP A 184 -13.79 17.35 -26.86
CA ASP A 184 -13.99 18.03 -25.58
C ASP A 184 -12.77 18.91 -25.19
N ILE A 185 -11.62 18.68 -25.82
CA ILE A 185 -10.40 19.48 -25.62
C ILE A 185 -10.40 20.71 -26.53
N GLU A 186 -9.96 21.83 -25.97
CA GLU A 186 -9.75 23.09 -26.69
C GLU A 186 -8.84 22.88 -27.92
N PRO A 187 -9.21 23.38 -29.13
CA PRO A 187 -8.47 23.14 -30.36
C PRO A 187 -6.97 23.42 -30.30
N SER A 188 -6.57 24.46 -29.56
CA SER A 188 -5.17 24.86 -29.38
C SER A 188 -4.32 23.80 -28.64
N LYS A 189 -4.95 22.99 -27.78
CA LYS A 189 -4.27 22.00 -26.90
C LYS A 189 -4.31 20.56 -27.45
N ARG A 190 -5.14 20.27 -28.45
CA ARG A 190 -5.34 18.91 -29.02
C ARG A 190 -4.06 18.26 -29.55
N ALA A 191 -3.24 19.02 -30.27
CA ALA A 191 -2.01 18.48 -30.87
C ALA A 191 -1.00 18.08 -29.79
N LEU A 192 -0.87 18.89 -28.73
CA LEU A 192 -0.02 18.57 -27.59
C LEU A 192 -0.56 17.37 -26.80
N PHE A 193 -1.88 17.30 -26.58
CA PHE A 193 -2.52 16.14 -25.97
C PHE A 193 -2.19 14.85 -26.74
N LEU A 194 -2.42 14.84 -28.06
CA LEU A 194 -2.13 13.71 -28.93
C LEU A 194 -0.64 13.33 -28.95
N TYR A 195 0.26 14.31 -28.93
CA TYR A 195 1.69 14.06 -28.88
C TYR A 195 2.06 13.28 -27.62
N ILE A 196 1.59 13.73 -26.45
CA ILE A 196 1.91 13.13 -25.14
C ILE A 196 1.37 11.72 -25.00
N ILE A 197 0.13 11.45 -25.45
CA ILE A 197 -0.42 10.09 -25.35
C ILE A 197 0.35 9.08 -26.24
N LEU A 198 0.89 9.52 -27.37
CA LEU A 198 1.73 8.68 -28.23
C LEU A 198 3.12 8.49 -27.62
N GLU A 199 3.70 9.55 -27.07
CA GLU A 199 5.01 9.52 -26.43
C GLU A 199 5.01 8.59 -25.19
N ASP A 200 3.95 8.61 -24.38
CA ASP A 200 3.81 7.72 -23.21
C ASP A 200 3.91 6.23 -23.59
N VAL A 201 3.34 5.82 -24.72
CA VAL A 201 3.40 4.42 -25.16
C VAL A 201 4.84 3.99 -25.43
N CYS A 202 5.66 4.88 -26.01
CA CYS A 202 7.09 4.62 -26.21
C CYS A 202 7.82 4.45 -24.87
N LEU A 203 7.60 5.40 -23.94
CA LEU A 203 8.25 5.42 -22.64
C LEU A 203 7.87 4.17 -21.81
N LYS A 204 6.58 3.82 -21.80
CA LYS A 204 6.03 2.71 -21.01
C LYS A 204 6.57 1.35 -21.42
N TYR A 205 6.72 1.12 -22.72
CA TYR A 205 7.19 -0.16 -23.27
C TYR A 205 8.65 -0.12 -23.76
N LYS A 206 9.37 0.99 -23.56
CA LYS A 206 10.77 1.20 -23.99
C LYS A 206 11.01 0.83 -25.46
N LEU A 207 10.13 1.29 -26.35
CA LEU A 207 10.08 0.84 -27.74
C LEU A 207 11.19 1.42 -28.63
N MET A 208 11.62 2.65 -28.34
CA MET A 208 12.70 3.37 -29.03
C MET A 208 13.44 4.25 -28.03
N GLU A 209 14.73 4.50 -28.27
CA GLU A 209 15.53 5.43 -27.45
C GLU A 209 15.04 6.87 -27.61
N ASP A 210 14.80 7.31 -28.86
CA ASP A 210 14.19 8.61 -29.16
C ASP A 210 12.66 8.48 -29.24
N SER A 211 11.98 8.90 -28.16
CA SER A 211 10.53 8.90 -28.09
C SER A 211 9.88 9.87 -29.09
N ALA A 212 10.56 10.95 -29.48
CA ALA A 212 10.05 11.88 -30.50
C ALA A 212 10.10 11.25 -31.90
N GLU A 213 11.11 10.43 -32.20
CA GLU A 213 11.15 9.63 -33.43
C GLU A 213 9.99 8.62 -33.46
N PHE A 214 9.72 7.93 -32.34
CA PHE A 214 8.58 7.01 -32.24
C PHE A 214 7.26 7.70 -32.59
N VAL A 215 7.00 8.89 -32.02
CA VAL A 215 5.77 9.66 -32.31
C VAL A 215 5.66 9.96 -33.80
N ARG A 216 6.76 10.35 -34.47
CA ARG A 216 6.75 10.62 -35.92
C ARG A 216 6.43 9.37 -36.74
N VAL A 217 7.04 8.23 -36.41
CA VAL A 217 6.81 6.95 -37.09
C VAL A 217 5.36 6.51 -36.96
N ILE A 218 4.82 6.52 -35.73
CA ILE A 218 3.43 6.14 -35.48
C ILE A 218 2.46 7.10 -36.15
N ASN A 219 2.68 8.42 -36.04
CA ASN A 219 1.81 9.40 -36.65
C ASN A 219 1.72 9.21 -38.18
N LYS A 220 2.85 8.93 -38.83
CA LYS A 220 2.90 8.62 -40.28
C LYS A 220 2.06 7.40 -40.65
N ILE A 221 2.04 6.36 -39.80
CA ILE A 221 1.23 5.16 -40.03
C ILE A 221 -0.26 5.49 -39.84
N LEU A 222 -0.60 6.22 -38.78
CA LEU A 222 -1.99 6.52 -38.40
C LEU A 222 -2.69 7.48 -39.37
N VAL A 223 -2.06 8.59 -39.78
CA VAL A 223 -2.67 9.63 -40.65
C VAL A 223 -3.24 9.05 -41.96
N ASN A 224 -2.67 7.94 -42.45
CA ASN A 224 -3.12 7.27 -43.67
C ASN A 224 -4.33 6.34 -43.48
N ARG A 225 -4.71 6.05 -42.23
CA ARG A 225 -5.72 5.04 -41.86
C ARG A 225 -6.81 5.57 -40.92
N LEU A 226 -6.63 6.76 -40.35
CA LEU A 226 -7.59 7.40 -39.47
C LEU A 226 -8.80 7.97 -40.24
N PRO A 227 -9.99 8.04 -39.60
CA PRO A 227 -11.12 8.82 -40.09
C PRO A 227 -10.75 10.28 -40.34
N GLY A 228 -11.43 10.93 -41.30
CA GLY A 228 -11.10 12.30 -41.71
C GLY A 228 -11.11 13.33 -40.58
N TYR A 229 -11.99 13.17 -39.59
CA TYR A 229 -12.09 14.07 -38.45
C TYR A 229 -10.87 14.00 -37.51
N LEU A 230 -10.27 12.82 -37.31
CA LEU A 230 -9.02 12.67 -36.54
C LEU A 230 -7.79 13.01 -37.38
N LYS A 231 -7.85 12.77 -38.68
CA LYS A 231 -6.70 12.96 -39.58
C LYS A 231 -6.14 14.39 -39.50
N ASN A 232 -7.02 15.39 -39.40
CA ASN A 232 -6.62 16.79 -39.29
C ASN A 232 -5.87 17.06 -37.97
N GLU A 233 -6.37 16.52 -36.87
CA GLU A 233 -5.76 16.69 -35.54
C GLU A 233 -4.39 16.00 -35.46
N PHE A 234 -4.29 14.75 -35.93
CA PHE A 234 -3.03 14.01 -35.99
C PHE A 234 -2.00 14.64 -36.94
N SER A 235 -2.44 15.30 -38.01
CA SER A 235 -1.53 16.02 -38.92
C SER A 235 -0.81 17.20 -38.24
N ASN A 236 -1.35 17.74 -37.15
CA ASN A 236 -0.71 18.82 -36.39
C ASN A 236 0.32 18.29 -35.37
N VAL A 237 0.27 17.02 -34.98
CA VAL A 237 1.20 16.40 -34.02
C VAL A 237 2.66 16.51 -34.50
N SER A 238 2.90 16.41 -35.81
CA SER A 238 4.25 16.52 -36.37
C SER A 238 4.89 17.91 -36.22
N ARG A 239 4.11 18.93 -35.82
CA ARG A 239 4.59 20.30 -35.58
C ARG A 239 5.12 20.50 -34.17
N ILE A 240 4.77 19.61 -33.23
CA ILE A 240 5.24 19.68 -31.85
C ILE A 240 6.71 19.24 -31.80
N THR A 241 7.55 20.03 -31.13
CA THR A 241 8.95 19.68 -30.87
C THR A 241 9.30 20.06 -29.43
N ILE A 242 9.55 19.05 -28.61
CA ILE A 242 9.96 19.20 -27.22
C ILE A 242 11.47 18.97 -27.15
N ASN A 243 12.21 19.99 -26.72
CA ASN A 243 13.64 19.92 -26.42
C ASN A 243 13.93 20.77 -25.19
N GLU A 244 15.15 20.69 -24.66
CA GLU A 244 15.58 21.42 -23.45
C GLU A 244 15.22 22.92 -23.48
N ARG A 245 15.33 23.59 -24.65
CA ARG A 245 15.04 25.03 -24.79
C ARG A 245 13.53 25.35 -24.81
N SER A 246 12.72 24.47 -25.42
CA SER A 246 11.27 24.67 -25.50
C SER A 246 10.51 24.11 -24.31
N PHE A 247 11.13 23.22 -23.53
CA PHE A 247 10.47 22.45 -22.47
C PHE A 247 9.84 23.34 -21.40
N GLY A 248 10.48 24.43 -20.98
CA GLY A 248 9.92 25.32 -19.95
C GLY A 248 8.57 25.94 -20.34
N ALA A 249 8.40 26.35 -21.60
CA ALA A 249 7.11 26.87 -22.08
C ALA A 249 6.07 25.74 -22.22
N ILE A 250 6.48 24.60 -22.78
CA ILE A 250 5.61 23.43 -22.97
C ILE A 250 5.15 22.86 -21.62
N LEU A 251 6.00 22.92 -20.59
CA LEU A 251 5.65 22.49 -19.23
C LEU A 251 4.45 23.27 -18.68
N ILE A 252 4.40 24.58 -18.91
CA ILE A 252 3.27 25.42 -18.51
C ILE A 252 2.00 24.97 -19.24
N ASP A 253 2.07 24.77 -20.56
CA ASP A 253 0.93 24.28 -21.35
C ASP A 253 0.45 22.89 -20.88
N LEU A 254 1.38 22.01 -20.51
CA LEU A 254 1.07 20.67 -19.99
C LEU A 254 0.42 20.76 -18.60
N GLU A 255 0.89 21.63 -17.71
CA GLU A 255 0.25 21.89 -16.41
C GLU A 255 -1.18 22.38 -16.59
N GLU A 256 -1.39 23.38 -17.45
CA GLU A 256 -2.72 23.89 -17.76
C GLU A 256 -3.63 22.80 -18.33
N LEU A 257 -3.10 21.93 -19.18
CA LEU A 257 -3.86 20.82 -19.75
C LEU A 257 -4.24 19.79 -18.68
N ILE A 258 -3.38 19.52 -17.69
CA ILE A 258 -3.73 18.67 -16.54
C ILE A 258 -4.91 19.25 -15.77
N TYR A 259 -4.88 20.55 -15.45
CA TYR A 259 -5.99 21.21 -14.77
C TYR A 259 -7.28 21.16 -15.60
N TYR A 260 -7.17 21.48 -16.88
CA TYR A 260 -8.29 21.46 -17.83
C TYR A 260 -8.93 20.08 -17.95
N LEU A 261 -8.13 19.02 -18.14
CA LEU A 261 -8.61 17.64 -18.24
C LEU A 261 -9.39 17.22 -16.99
N ASN A 262 -8.94 17.64 -15.81
CA ASN A 262 -9.68 17.37 -14.58
C ASN A 262 -11.06 18.05 -14.57
N ASP A 263 -11.12 19.30 -15.05
CA ASP A 263 -12.32 20.12 -15.00
C ASP A 263 -13.38 19.66 -16.02
N ILE A 264 -12.96 19.14 -17.18
CA ILE A 264 -13.88 18.52 -18.16
C ILE A 264 -14.22 17.06 -17.85
N GLY A 265 -13.67 16.48 -16.78
CA GLY A 265 -13.95 15.10 -16.37
C GLY A 265 -13.12 14.02 -17.08
N GLU A 266 -12.14 14.40 -17.89
CA GLU A 266 -11.22 13.52 -18.62
C GLU A 266 -9.93 13.20 -17.82
N TYR A 267 -10.11 12.91 -16.53
CA TYR A 267 -9.00 12.79 -15.58
C TYR A 267 -8.18 11.49 -15.73
N SER A 268 -8.70 10.46 -16.40
CA SER A 268 -7.98 9.21 -16.65
C SER A 268 -6.67 9.44 -17.43
N TRP A 269 -6.70 10.39 -18.36
CA TRP A 269 -5.56 10.73 -19.22
C TRP A 269 -4.41 11.43 -18.49
N ILE A 270 -4.66 12.10 -17.36
CA ILE A 270 -3.70 12.99 -16.68
C ILE A 270 -2.41 12.24 -16.28
N ILE A 271 -2.50 10.97 -15.88
CA ILE A 271 -1.32 10.20 -15.46
C ILE A 271 -0.28 10.08 -16.58
N LEU A 272 -0.70 10.08 -17.85
CA LEU A 272 0.21 10.03 -19.01
C LEU A 272 1.03 11.34 -19.10
N PHE A 273 0.40 12.48 -18.80
CA PHE A 273 1.07 13.78 -18.78
C PHE A 273 2.11 13.83 -17.67
N ILE A 274 1.75 13.36 -16.47
CA ILE A 274 2.66 13.31 -15.32
C ILE A 274 3.90 12.46 -15.64
N ARG A 275 3.72 11.29 -16.26
CA ARG A 275 4.83 10.41 -16.69
C ARG A 275 5.74 11.07 -17.72
N ASN A 276 5.16 11.72 -18.73
CA ASN A 276 5.95 12.42 -19.76
C ASN A 276 6.71 13.62 -19.17
N ILE A 277 6.05 14.43 -18.34
CA ILE A 277 6.71 15.55 -17.63
C ILE A 277 7.88 15.02 -16.80
N PHE A 278 7.67 13.94 -16.03
CA PHE A 278 8.74 13.30 -15.27
C PHE A 278 9.92 12.92 -16.16
N SER A 279 9.67 12.21 -17.26
CA SER A 279 10.72 11.75 -18.17
C SER A 279 11.54 12.91 -18.75
N LYS A 280 10.87 14.00 -19.18
CA LYS A 280 11.54 15.18 -19.74
C LYS A 280 12.27 16.00 -18.68
N MET A 281 11.70 16.15 -17.49
CA MET A 281 12.42 16.78 -16.36
C MET A 281 13.64 15.98 -15.94
N GLN A 282 13.55 14.65 -15.93
CA GLN A 282 14.72 13.82 -15.64
C GLN A 282 15.81 13.98 -16.71
N GLU A 283 15.43 14.10 -17.99
CA GLU A 283 16.34 14.28 -19.11
C GLU A 283 17.04 15.65 -19.09
N TYR A 284 16.31 16.73 -18.81
CA TYR A 284 16.80 18.12 -18.91
C TYR A 284 17.28 18.73 -17.59
N ASN A 285 16.82 18.20 -16.45
CA ASN A 285 17.16 18.69 -15.12
C ASN A 285 17.84 17.57 -14.30
N SER A 286 17.13 17.05 -13.31
CA SER A 286 17.60 15.97 -12.44
C SER A 286 16.45 15.08 -11.99
N PHE A 287 16.78 13.84 -11.63
CA PHE A 287 15.80 12.90 -11.09
C PHE A 287 15.12 13.41 -9.80
N GLY A 288 15.89 14.08 -8.91
CA GLY A 288 15.35 14.61 -7.66
C GLY A 288 14.34 15.74 -7.88
N GLU A 289 14.63 16.63 -8.83
CA GLU A 289 13.69 17.69 -9.24
C GLU A 289 12.42 17.09 -9.86
N ALA A 290 12.57 16.10 -10.75
CA ALA A 290 11.43 15.43 -11.39
C ALA A 290 10.51 14.76 -10.36
N VAL A 291 11.05 14.02 -9.38
CA VAL A 291 10.28 13.39 -8.28
C VAL A 291 9.56 14.45 -7.46
N THR A 292 10.27 15.50 -7.04
CA THR A 292 9.70 16.59 -6.22
C THR A 292 8.55 17.27 -6.95
N TYR A 293 8.74 17.52 -8.25
CA TYR A 293 7.75 18.17 -9.06
C TYR A 293 6.48 17.33 -9.23
N ILE A 294 6.58 16.03 -9.55
CA ILE A 294 5.37 15.21 -9.74
C ILE A 294 4.60 14.93 -8.46
N ARG A 295 5.26 14.94 -7.29
CA ARG A 295 4.58 14.76 -6.00
C ARG A 295 3.53 15.83 -5.72
N LYS A 296 3.64 17.04 -6.29
CA LYS A 296 2.60 18.08 -6.18
C LYS A 296 1.24 17.60 -6.72
N PHE A 297 1.25 16.69 -7.70
CA PHE A 297 0.02 16.17 -8.28
C PHE A 297 -0.68 15.13 -7.40
N ILE A 298 -0.02 14.58 -6.38
CA ILE A 298 -0.65 13.68 -5.40
C ILE A 298 -1.68 14.46 -4.58
N ASP A 299 -1.27 15.58 -3.97
CA ASP A 299 -2.18 16.43 -3.20
C ASP A 299 -3.27 17.04 -4.07
N PHE A 300 -2.93 17.48 -5.29
CA PHE A 300 -3.90 17.92 -6.29
C PHE A 300 -5.00 16.88 -6.52
N SER A 301 -4.61 15.61 -6.69
CA SER A 301 -5.51 14.50 -6.98
C SER A 301 -6.40 14.17 -5.78
N ILE A 302 -5.82 14.10 -4.59
CA ILE A 302 -6.55 13.79 -3.35
C ILE A 302 -7.59 14.87 -3.05
N ASN A 303 -7.20 16.15 -3.14
CA ASN A 303 -8.09 17.28 -2.87
C ASN A 303 -9.30 17.35 -3.84
N ARG A 304 -9.22 16.68 -4.99
CA ARG A 304 -10.27 16.62 -6.02
C ARG A 304 -10.98 15.27 -6.08
N ASN A 305 -10.74 14.39 -5.10
CA ASN A 305 -11.28 13.03 -5.06
C ASN A 305 -10.88 12.16 -6.28
N ARG A 306 -9.71 12.43 -6.88
CA ARG A 306 -9.14 11.64 -7.99
C ARG A 306 -8.15 10.60 -7.46
N PHE A 307 -8.64 9.71 -6.61
CA PHE A 307 -7.80 8.78 -5.84
C PHE A 307 -7.04 7.77 -6.69
N GLU A 308 -7.64 7.34 -7.81
CA GLU A 308 -6.98 6.48 -8.79
C GLU A 308 -5.70 7.11 -9.35
N MET A 309 -5.76 8.41 -9.66
CA MET A 309 -4.61 9.15 -10.17
C MET A 309 -3.53 9.28 -9.09
N ALA A 310 -3.90 9.63 -7.86
CA ALA A 310 -2.98 9.70 -6.74
C ALA A 310 -2.25 8.36 -6.54
N PHE A 311 -3.01 7.26 -6.54
CA PHE A 311 -2.46 5.91 -6.43
C PHE A 311 -1.55 5.57 -7.62
N GLY A 312 -1.95 5.92 -8.84
CA GLY A 312 -1.15 5.73 -10.06
C GLY A 312 0.18 6.49 -10.04
N ILE A 313 0.28 7.64 -9.35
CA ILE A 313 1.53 8.36 -9.15
C ILE A 313 2.44 7.60 -8.16
N TYR A 314 1.90 7.09 -7.05
CA TYR A 314 2.67 6.26 -6.12
C TYR A 314 3.20 4.98 -6.78
N ASP A 315 2.37 4.28 -7.55
CA ASP A 315 2.75 3.09 -8.32
C ASP A 315 3.85 3.40 -9.34
N PHE A 316 3.77 4.55 -10.02
CA PHE A 316 4.81 5.01 -10.93
C PHE A 316 6.13 5.33 -10.22
N LEU A 317 6.08 5.97 -9.04
CA LEU A 317 7.27 6.27 -8.24
C LEU A 317 7.95 4.99 -7.73
N GLU A 318 7.16 3.99 -7.30
CA GLU A 318 7.68 2.67 -6.92
C GLU A 318 8.47 2.04 -8.06
N ASP A 319 7.89 1.98 -9.26
CA ASP A 319 8.55 1.44 -10.46
C ASP A 319 9.91 2.12 -10.70
N LEU A 320 9.98 3.44 -10.57
CA LEU A 320 11.20 4.23 -10.77
C LEU A 320 12.27 3.96 -9.71
N PHE A 321 11.87 3.79 -8.44
CA PHE A 321 12.80 3.51 -7.34
C PHE A 321 13.31 2.06 -7.38
N MET A 322 12.46 1.10 -7.73
CA MET A 322 12.83 -0.30 -7.90
C MET A 322 13.92 -0.52 -8.95
N TYR A 323 14.02 0.33 -9.98
CA TYR A 323 15.12 0.26 -10.95
C TYR A 323 16.49 0.67 -10.38
N LYS A 324 16.51 1.35 -9.24
CA LYS A 324 17.73 1.88 -8.60
C LYS A 324 18.16 1.10 -7.37
N THR A 325 17.31 0.24 -6.84
CA THR A 325 17.56 -0.45 -5.57
C THR A 325 17.60 -1.97 -5.75
N ASP A 326 18.50 -2.62 -5.03
CA ASP A 326 18.53 -4.09 -4.96
C ASP A 326 17.25 -4.59 -4.29
N LEU A 327 16.87 -5.85 -4.55
CA LEU A 327 15.72 -6.54 -3.92
C LEU A 327 15.82 -6.71 -2.39
N SER A 328 16.68 -5.95 -1.72
CA SER A 328 16.88 -5.92 -0.27
C SER A 328 15.87 -5.01 0.44
N TYR A 329 16.11 -4.72 1.73
CA TYR A 329 15.28 -3.83 2.53
C TYR A 329 15.51 -2.37 2.11
N ASP A 330 14.47 -1.72 1.57
CA ASP A 330 14.56 -0.37 1.00
C ASP A 330 13.68 0.62 1.77
N ASN A 331 14.31 1.56 2.46
CA ASN A 331 13.61 2.57 3.24
C ASN A 331 12.74 3.47 2.36
N ILE A 332 13.21 3.86 1.18
CA ILE A 332 12.53 4.84 0.31
C ILE A 332 11.19 4.27 -0.17
N LEU A 333 11.18 3.00 -0.58
CA LEU A 333 9.97 2.31 -1.02
C LEU A 333 8.97 2.12 0.11
N ILE A 334 9.47 1.78 1.31
CA ILE A 334 8.62 1.63 2.50
C ILE A 334 7.96 2.96 2.85
N GLU A 335 8.73 4.06 2.91
CA GLU A 335 8.22 5.39 3.19
C GLU A 335 7.18 5.85 2.18
N LEU A 336 7.43 5.63 0.88
CA LEU A 336 6.51 5.98 -0.20
C LEU A 336 5.13 5.38 0.05
N TRP A 337 5.08 4.10 0.41
CA TRP A 337 3.82 3.41 0.66
C TRP A 337 3.22 3.69 2.04
N VAL A 338 4.04 4.07 3.04
CA VAL A 338 3.52 4.62 4.31
C VAL A 338 2.82 5.95 4.08
N GLU A 339 3.39 6.84 3.27
CA GLU A 339 2.77 8.11 2.87
C GLU A 339 1.44 7.87 2.15
N ALA A 340 1.42 6.94 1.18
CA ALA A 340 0.19 6.56 0.48
C ALA A 340 -0.88 6.09 1.47
N CYS A 341 -0.53 5.19 2.40
CA CYS A 341 -1.47 4.71 3.42
C CYS A 341 -2.07 5.86 4.25
N LYS A 342 -1.25 6.84 4.67
CA LYS A 342 -1.71 8.05 5.38
C LYS A 342 -2.70 8.85 4.55
N LYS A 343 -2.39 9.08 3.28
CA LYS A 343 -3.28 9.84 2.39
C LYS A 343 -4.63 9.15 2.17
N PHE A 344 -4.65 7.82 2.08
CA PHE A 344 -5.86 7.03 1.82
C PHE A 344 -6.65 6.62 3.08
N VAL A 345 -6.13 6.84 4.30
CA VAL A 345 -6.74 6.34 5.54
C VAL A 345 -8.11 6.96 5.83
N ASP A 346 -8.29 8.26 5.56
CA ASP A 346 -9.52 8.99 5.89
C ASP A 346 -10.63 8.85 4.82
N MET A 347 -10.35 8.14 3.72
CA MET A 347 -11.29 8.04 2.60
C MET A 347 -12.43 7.08 2.89
N LYS A 348 -13.64 7.38 2.41
CA LYS A 348 -14.78 6.47 2.54
C LYS A 348 -14.54 5.13 1.83
N GLU A 349 -13.97 5.19 0.63
CA GLU A 349 -13.63 4.01 -0.15
C GLU A 349 -12.23 3.50 0.24
N LYS A 350 -12.14 2.26 0.73
CA LYS A 350 -10.90 1.68 1.26
C LYS A 350 -10.06 0.94 0.23
N LYS A 351 -10.49 0.88 -1.03
CA LYS A 351 -9.80 0.17 -2.12
C LYS A 351 -8.31 0.56 -2.21
N TYR A 352 -8.01 1.85 -2.31
CA TYR A 352 -6.63 2.33 -2.46
C TYR A 352 -5.81 2.18 -1.18
N LEU A 353 -6.43 2.28 0.00
CA LEU A 353 -5.78 1.97 1.28
C LEU A 353 -5.35 0.50 1.32
N LEU A 354 -6.23 -0.42 0.93
CA LEU A 354 -5.94 -1.86 0.89
C LEU A 354 -4.79 -2.17 -0.07
N GLN A 355 -4.82 -1.60 -1.28
CA GLN A 355 -3.75 -1.76 -2.26
C GLN A 355 -2.42 -1.17 -1.76
N SER A 356 -2.45 -0.01 -1.10
CA SER A 356 -1.24 0.62 -0.54
C SER A 356 -0.63 -0.19 0.60
N LEU A 357 -1.48 -0.76 1.48
CA LEU A 357 -1.04 -1.66 2.54
C LEU A 357 -0.42 -2.94 1.98
N GLU A 358 -0.95 -3.47 0.87
CA GLU A 358 -0.38 -4.62 0.19
C GLU A 358 1.03 -4.32 -0.33
N LYS A 359 1.17 -3.20 -1.07
CA LYS A 359 2.46 -2.73 -1.58
C LYS A 359 3.47 -2.54 -0.45
N LEU A 360 3.07 -1.89 0.64
CA LEU A 360 3.91 -1.71 1.82
C LEU A 360 4.36 -3.05 2.42
N ASN A 361 3.44 -4.02 2.60
CA ASN A 361 3.79 -5.34 3.12
C ASN A 361 4.75 -6.12 2.20
N ASN A 362 4.68 -5.92 0.87
CA ASN A 362 5.61 -6.54 -0.08
C ASN A 362 7.05 -6.01 0.07
N HIS A 363 7.20 -4.75 0.52
CA HIS A 363 8.50 -4.10 0.75
C HIS A 363 9.06 -4.30 2.16
N LEU A 364 8.20 -4.57 3.16
CA LEU A 364 8.59 -4.87 4.54
C LEU A 364 9.25 -6.25 4.69
N LYS A 365 10.44 -6.39 4.11
CA LYS A 365 11.31 -7.56 4.20
C LYS A 365 12.02 -7.63 5.56
N LEU A 366 12.67 -8.75 5.84
CA LEU A 366 13.45 -8.94 7.05
C LEU A 366 14.67 -8.00 7.07
N PRO A 367 14.74 -7.02 8.00
CA PRO A 367 15.86 -6.08 8.09
C PRO A 367 17.15 -6.77 8.56
N GLN A 368 18.31 -6.23 8.17
CA GLN A 368 19.63 -6.81 8.52
C GLN A 368 20.48 -5.90 9.40
N LYS A 369 20.36 -4.58 9.26
CA LYS A 369 21.09 -3.58 10.05
C LYS A 369 20.24 -3.05 11.20
N HIS A 370 20.86 -2.60 12.29
CA HIS A 370 20.14 -2.01 13.43
C HIS A 370 19.23 -0.85 13.02
N GLU A 371 19.70 0.06 12.16
CA GLU A 371 18.89 1.17 11.63
C GLU A 371 17.63 0.69 10.90
N GLN A 372 17.77 -0.39 10.12
CA GLN A 372 16.66 -1.01 9.39
C GLN A 372 15.69 -1.73 10.32
N ILE A 373 16.20 -2.35 11.39
CA ILE A 373 15.38 -2.98 12.43
C ILE A 373 14.51 -1.94 13.12
N PHE A 374 15.12 -0.81 13.52
CA PHE A 374 14.37 0.32 14.08
C PHE A 374 13.30 0.79 13.09
N HIS A 375 13.69 1.05 11.83
CA HIS A 375 12.77 1.51 10.78
C HIS A 375 11.60 0.54 10.55
N TYR A 376 11.87 -0.77 10.56
CA TYR A 376 10.87 -1.82 10.38
C TYR A 376 9.81 -1.80 11.48
N PHE A 377 10.26 -1.82 12.73
CA PHE A 377 9.35 -1.84 13.88
C PHE A 377 8.60 -0.51 14.03
N TYR A 378 9.23 0.62 13.71
CA TYR A 378 8.57 1.92 13.62
C TYR A 378 7.44 1.89 12.59
N THR A 379 7.73 1.40 11.39
CA THR A 379 6.72 1.26 10.32
C THR A 379 5.58 0.35 10.75
N CYS A 380 5.86 -0.75 11.46
CA CYS A 380 4.82 -1.63 12.00
C CYS A 380 3.93 -0.92 13.03
N ASN A 381 4.49 -0.05 13.88
CA ASN A 381 3.71 0.75 14.83
C ASN A 381 2.81 1.78 14.11
N ILE A 382 3.31 2.42 13.04
CA ILE A 382 2.49 3.29 12.17
C ILE A 382 1.37 2.50 11.49
N LEU A 383 1.68 1.31 10.97
CA LEU A 383 0.67 0.45 10.35
C LEU A 383 -0.41 0.03 11.34
N TRP A 384 -0.04 -0.24 12.59
CA TRP A 384 -1.00 -0.55 13.66
C TRP A 384 -2.01 0.59 13.84
N GLN A 385 -1.52 1.83 13.90
CA GLN A 385 -2.34 3.03 14.01
C GLN A 385 -3.41 3.08 12.91
N PHE A 386 -3.04 2.87 11.63
CA PHE A 386 -4.00 2.87 10.52
C PHE A 386 -4.90 1.64 10.46
N LYS A 387 -4.34 0.45 10.69
CA LYS A 387 -5.09 -0.79 10.55
C LYS A 387 -6.14 -0.94 11.64
N SER A 388 -5.89 -0.41 12.85
CA SER A 388 -6.78 -0.52 14.01
C SER A 388 -8.18 0.05 13.77
N MET A 389 -8.30 1.05 12.89
CA MET A 389 -9.58 1.69 12.57
C MET A 389 -10.50 0.82 11.71
N PHE A 390 -9.95 -0.07 10.88
CA PHE A 390 -10.70 -0.68 9.77
C PHE A 390 -10.57 -2.20 9.68
N PHE A 391 -9.55 -2.80 10.29
CA PHE A 391 -9.17 -4.18 9.99
C PHE A 391 -9.05 -5.04 11.25
N THR A 392 -9.35 -6.33 11.10
CA THR A 392 -9.04 -7.32 12.13
C THR A 392 -7.52 -7.50 12.19
N LEU A 393 -6.93 -7.06 13.29
CA LEU A 393 -5.47 -7.11 13.50
C LEU A 393 -5.02 -8.54 13.78
N GLU A 394 -3.92 -8.95 13.15
CA GLU A 394 -3.33 -10.26 13.41
C GLU A 394 -2.41 -10.19 14.62
N GLN A 395 -2.23 -11.31 15.32
CA GLN A 395 -1.36 -11.41 16.50
C GLN A 395 0.08 -10.93 16.22
N ARG A 396 0.60 -11.14 15.01
CA ARG A 396 1.92 -10.64 14.61
C ARG A 396 1.99 -9.11 14.53
N ASP A 397 0.91 -8.45 14.09
CA ASP A 397 0.84 -6.99 14.02
C ASP A 397 0.91 -6.41 15.44
N PHE A 398 0.22 -7.06 16.39
CA PHE A 398 0.27 -6.71 17.81
C PHE A 398 1.68 -6.82 18.39
N TRP A 399 2.35 -7.97 18.25
CA TRP A 399 3.69 -8.14 18.84
C TRP A 399 4.76 -7.23 18.24
N ARG A 400 4.71 -6.97 16.92
CA ARG A 400 5.64 -6.03 16.26
C ARG A 400 5.45 -4.61 16.77
N MET A 401 4.21 -4.17 16.93
CA MET A 401 3.90 -2.88 17.54
C MET A 401 4.37 -2.83 19.00
N MET A 402 4.02 -3.83 19.82
CA MET A 402 4.39 -3.86 21.24
C MET A 402 5.91 -3.87 21.44
N PHE A 403 6.65 -4.58 20.58
CA PHE A 403 8.12 -4.59 20.62
C PHE A 403 8.70 -3.20 20.37
N TYR A 404 8.21 -2.50 19.34
CA TYR A 404 8.64 -1.13 19.04
C TYR A 404 8.45 -0.22 20.26
N ARG A 405 7.23 -0.22 20.82
CA ARG A 405 6.87 0.64 21.94
C ARG A 405 7.67 0.32 23.20
N ALA A 406 7.81 -0.97 23.53
CA ALA A 406 8.55 -1.42 24.70
C ALA A 406 10.03 -1.04 24.62
N LEU A 407 10.69 -1.30 23.48
CA LEU A 407 12.13 -1.06 23.34
C LEU A 407 12.45 0.42 23.10
N PHE A 408 11.83 1.03 22.09
CA PHE A 408 12.26 2.34 21.59
C PHE A 408 11.52 3.51 22.25
N GLU A 409 10.25 3.34 22.65
CA GLU A 409 9.48 4.44 23.27
C GLU A 409 9.54 4.43 24.80
N GLU A 410 9.56 3.24 25.42
CA GLU A 410 9.52 3.07 26.87
C GLU A 410 10.84 2.58 27.49
N GLN A 411 11.82 2.18 26.68
CA GLN A 411 13.12 1.64 27.15
C GLN A 411 12.99 0.46 28.14
N ASN A 412 11.89 -0.30 28.06
CA ASN A 412 11.64 -1.46 28.90
C ASN A 412 12.25 -2.71 28.26
N TYR A 413 13.56 -2.90 28.48
CA TYR A 413 14.33 -4.02 27.94
C TYR A 413 13.83 -5.39 28.43
N GLN A 414 13.28 -5.48 29.64
CA GLN A 414 12.79 -6.74 30.19
C GLN A 414 11.55 -7.22 29.44
N ILE A 415 10.56 -6.34 29.25
CA ILE A 415 9.36 -6.65 28.47
C ILE A 415 9.70 -6.85 27.00
N ALA A 416 10.56 -6.01 26.42
CA ALA A 416 10.99 -6.17 25.03
C ALA A 416 11.66 -7.54 24.78
N GLN A 417 12.47 -8.04 25.73
CA GLN A 417 13.08 -9.37 25.64
C GLN A 417 12.05 -10.49 25.66
N LYS A 418 11.00 -10.36 26.48
CA LYS A 418 9.90 -11.34 26.49
C LYS A 418 9.07 -11.27 25.21
N ILE A 419 8.76 -10.08 24.72
CA ILE A 419 8.03 -9.88 23.45
C ILE A 419 8.80 -10.50 22.28
N LEU A 420 10.12 -10.41 22.25
CA LEU A 420 10.97 -10.97 21.20
C LEU A 420 10.74 -12.48 20.98
N LEU A 421 10.32 -13.22 22.00
CA LEU A 421 10.01 -14.64 21.90
C LEU A 421 8.78 -14.93 21.02
N TYR A 422 7.87 -13.96 20.89
CA TYR A 422 6.62 -14.06 20.12
C TYR A 422 6.70 -13.41 18.73
N LEU A 423 7.86 -12.85 18.38
CA LEU A 423 8.17 -12.41 17.03
C LEU A 423 8.62 -13.58 16.15
N ASP A 424 8.67 -13.36 14.83
CA ASP A 424 9.15 -14.37 13.88
C ASP A 424 10.57 -14.83 14.24
N GLU A 425 10.86 -16.12 14.07
CA GLU A 425 12.11 -16.72 14.58
C GLU A 425 13.38 -16.05 14.06
N ASP A 426 13.31 -15.48 12.85
CA ASP A 426 14.43 -14.81 12.22
C ASP A 426 14.81 -13.50 12.93
N PHE A 427 13.86 -12.79 13.56
CA PHE A 427 14.19 -11.62 14.38
C PHE A 427 15.01 -12.01 15.61
N ARG A 428 14.74 -13.18 16.20
CA ARG A 428 15.50 -13.69 17.36
C ARG A 428 16.95 -14.03 17.01
N LYS A 429 17.25 -14.28 15.73
CA LYS A 429 18.62 -14.53 15.25
C LYS A 429 19.38 -13.23 15.00
N ILE A 430 18.68 -12.20 14.53
CA ILE A 430 19.30 -10.92 14.12
C ILE A 430 19.42 -9.97 15.32
N ILE A 431 18.45 -9.97 16.23
CA ILE A 431 18.46 -9.13 17.44
C ILE A 431 19.15 -9.90 18.55
N THR A 432 20.45 -9.67 18.71
CA THR A 432 21.29 -10.35 19.70
C THR A 432 21.34 -9.62 21.04
N ASP A 433 21.34 -8.28 21.01
CA ASP A 433 21.35 -7.43 22.21
C ASP A 433 20.44 -6.21 22.01
N LEU A 434 19.42 -6.10 22.86
CA LEU A 434 18.44 -5.01 22.83
C LEU A 434 19.02 -3.66 23.24
N LYS A 435 20.01 -3.63 24.15
CA LYS A 435 20.63 -2.38 24.60
C LYS A 435 21.51 -1.80 23.51
N ILE A 436 22.28 -2.64 22.83
CA ILE A 436 23.10 -2.23 21.68
C ILE A 436 22.18 -1.69 20.58
N LEU A 437 21.15 -2.45 20.22
CA LEU A 437 20.16 -2.05 19.22
C LEU A 437 19.55 -0.67 19.55
N TYR A 438 19.12 -0.44 20.79
CA TYR A 438 18.61 0.86 21.22
C TYR A 438 19.66 1.96 21.09
N SER A 439 20.86 1.76 21.66
CA SER A 439 21.90 2.80 21.70
C SER A 439 22.37 3.24 20.32
N GLU A 440 22.49 2.31 19.37
CA GLU A 440 22.93 2.63 18.01
C GLU A 440 21.84 3.31 17.17
N THR A 441 20.57 3.18 17.55
CA THR A 441 19.43 3.72 16.80
C THR A 441 18.72 4.89 17.49
N GLU A 442 19.17 5.29 18.67
CA GLU A 442 18.56 6.39 19.44
C GLU A 442 18.54 7.71 18.65
N HIS A 443 19.62 8.01 17.92
CA HIS A 443 19.70 9.22 17.09
C HIS A 443 18.62 9.24 15.99
N LEU A 444 18.27 8.06 15.46
CA LEU A 444 17.28 7.90 14.40
C LEU A 444 15.87 8.22 14.86
N GLN A 445 15.55 8.17 16.16
CA GLN A 445 14.24 8.58 16.66
C GLN A 445 13.91 10.04 16.34
N LYS A 446 14.94 10.87 16.11
CA LYS A 446 14.80 12.29 15.75
C LYS A 446 14.87 12.53 14.25
N GLU A 447 15.45 11.59 13.49
CA GLU A 447 15.77 11.75 12.07
C GLU A 447 14.79 11.01 11.15
N ILE A 448 14.29 9.85 11.61
CA ILE A 448 13.36 9.01 10.89
C ILE A 448 11.99 9.67 11.00
N TYR A 449 11.80 10.59 10.06
CA TYR A 449 10.54 10.98 9.46
C TYR A 449 9.75 12.06 10.19
N ALA A 450 9.76 13.25 9.56
CA ALA A 450 8.83 14.38 9.69
C ALA A 450 7.36 14.01 9.33
N PHE A 451 6.98 12.78 9.66
CA PHE A 451 5.71 12.14 9.48
C PHE A 451 4.94 12.09 10.82
N ASP A 452 5.60 12.38 11.93
CA ASP A 452 4.90 12.83 13.13
C ASP A 452 4.19 14.14 12.76
N ASP A 453 2.86 14.13 12.86
CA ASP A 453 2.09 15.36 12.98
C ASP A 453 2.70 16.16 14.12
N GLN A 454 3.51 17.17 13.77
CA GLN A 454 3.91 18.24 14.69
C GLN A 454 2.69 18.95 15.31
N ASN A 455 1.47 18.57 14.92
CA ASN A 455 0.20 19.15 15.30
C ASN A 455 -0.61 18.36 16.34
N ALA A 456 -0.13 17.21 16.85
CA ALA A 456 -0.92 16.39 17.79
C ALA A 456 -0.34 16.27 19.20
N VAL A 457 0.73 17.00 19.54
CA VAL A 457 0.97 17.34 20.95
C VAL A 457 0.16 18.60 21.19
N PRO A 458 -0.93 18.58 21.96
CA PRO A 458 -1.58 19.81 22.37
C PRO A 458 -0.48 20.74 22.88
N HIS A 459 -0.38 21.97 22.36
CA HIS A 459 0.49 23.03 22.88
C HIS A 459 0.15 23.42 24.35
N LEU A 460 -0.52 22.54 25.09
CA LEU A 460 -1.33 22.80 26.27
C LEU A 460 -0.82 22.09 27.53
N PHE A 461 0.27 21.32 27.48
CA PHE A 461 0.89 20.81 28.70
C PHE A 461 1.74 21.91 29.34
N HIS A 462 1.07 22.94 29.84
CA HIS A 462 1.67 23.89 30.78
C HIS A 462 2.29 23.08 31.93
N LYS A 463 3.52 23.42 32.31
CA LYS A 463 4.24 22.77 33.42
C LYS A 463 3.49 22.82 34.76
N ASP A 464 2.43 23.63 34.84
CA ASP A 464 1.68 23.94 36.06
C ASP A 464 0.25 23.37 36.09
N PHE A 465 -0.17 22.55 35.11
CA PHE A 465 -1.52 21.97 35.09
C PHE A 465 -1.68 20.91 36.19
N ALA A 466 -2.30 21.23 37.31
CA ALA A 466 -2.57 20.26 38.38
C ALA A 466 -3.91 19.54 38.15
N ILE A 467 -3.91 18.20 38.05
CA ILE A 467 -5.10 17.44 37.66
C ILE A 467 -5.91 17.00 38.87
N LYS A 468 -7.22 17.24 38.79
CA LYS A 468 -8.21 16.68 39.70
C LYS A 468 -8.79 15.38 39.14
N GLN A 469 -9.10 15.34 37.83
CA GLN A 469 -9.75 14.21 37.18
C GLN A 469 -9.31 14.04 35.72
N LEU A 470 -9.11 12.80 35.28
CA LEU A 470 -8.96 12.40 33.88
C LEU A 470 -10.02 11.37 33.54
N ILE A 471 -10.69 11.54 32.42
CA ILE A 471 -11.66 10.59 31.86
C ILE A 471 -11.17 10.19 30.48
N LEU A 472 -10.86 8.93 30.29
CA LEU A 472 -10.57 8.30 29.00
C LEU A 472 -11.77 7.49 28.59
N ARG A 473 -12.46 7.89 27.53
CA ARG A 473 -13.64 7.19 27.02
C ARG A 473 -13.34 6.50 25.70
N ILE A 474 -13.61 5.20 25.63
CA ILE A 474 -13.48 4.36 24.45
C ILE A 474 -14.87 3.93 23.98
N ASN A 475 -15.24 4.33 22.77
CA ASN A 475 -16.57 4.02 22.22
C ASN A 475 -16.63 2.62 21.58
N PHE A 476 -17.81 2.24 21.04
CA PHE A 476 -18.02 0.95 20.38
C PHE A 476 -17.12 0.69 19.17
N ASN A 477 -16.63 1.75 18.54
CA ASN A 477 -15.75 1.66 17.38
C ASN A 477 -14.27 1.68 17.77
N GLY A 478 -13.95 1.69 19.07
CA GLY A 478 -12.58 1.80 19.57
C GLY A 478 -12.02 3.22 19.59
N MET A 479 -12.79 4.25 19.23
CA MET A 479 -12.32 5.63 19.25
C MET A 479 -12.07 6.09 20.69
N ILE A 480 -10.90 6.66 20.93
CA ILE A 480 -10.47 7.12 22.26
C ILE A 480 -10.69 8.63 22.36
N SER A 481 -11.39 9.05 23.40
CA SER A 481 -11.61 10.45 23.76
C SER A 481 -11.11 10.68 25.18
N TYR A 482 -10.61 11.87 25.46
CA TYR A 482 -10.14 12.24 26.78
C TYR A 482 -10.77 13.54 27.25
N ARG A 483 -10.98 13.66 28.56
CA ARG A 483 -11.34 14.88 29.25
C ARG A 483 -10.54 14.97 30.53
N MET A 484 -9.88 16.10 30.75
CA MET A 484 -9.11 16.41 31.93
C MET A 484 -9.72 17.61 32.64
N ASN A 485 -9.87 17.52 33.95
CA ASN A 485 -10.30 18.62 34.81
C ASN A 485 -9.13 18.95 35.74
N SER A 486 -8.72 20.22 35.75
CA SER A 486 -7.69 20.71 36.66
C SER A 486 -8.23 20.97 38.07
N VAL A 487 -7.33 21.24 39.00
CA VAL A 487 -7.64 21.73 40.35
C VAL A 487 -8.20 23.16 40.31
N ASP A 488 -7.81 23.94 39.28
CA ASP A 488 -8.26 25.31 39.03
C ASP A 488 -9.51 25.38 38.12
N ASP A 489 -10.24 24.26 37.98
CA ASP A 489 -11.46 24.10 37.17
C ASP A 489 -11.28 24.36 35.66
N GLU A 490 -10.06 24.30 35.14
CA GLU A 490 -9.80 24.26 33.70
C GLU A 490 -10.14 22.88 33.12
N VAL A 491 -10.83 22.86 31.99
CA VAL A 491 -11.24 21.63 31.30
C VAL A 491 -10.52 21.53 29.95
N ILE A 492 -9.81 20.43 29.75
CA ILE A 492 -9.17 20.09 28.48
C ILE A 492 -9.79 18.80 27.96
N ASP A 493 -10.47 18.86 26.83
CA ASP A 493 -11.01 17.68 26.14
C ASP A 493 -10.44 17.52 24.73
N GLY A 494 -10.48 16.29 24.23
CA GLY A 494 -9.97 15.95 22.92
C GLY A 494 -10.26 14.50 22.52
N THR A 495 -9.92 14.18 21.28
CA THR A 495 -10.10 12.86 20.69
C THR A 495 -8.80 12.41 20.03
N ILE A 496 -8.43 11.15 20.25
CA ILE A 496 -7.32 10.50 19.55
C ILE A 496 -7.92 9.92 18.26
N SER A 497 -7.64 10.58 17.13
CA SER A 497 -8.15 10.20 15.81
C SER A 497 -7.22 9.25 15.06
N ASN A 498 -5.95 9.16 15.45
CA ASN A 498 -4.91 8.43 14.74
C ASN A 498 -4.67 7.01 15.29
N GLU A 499 -5.35 6.58 16.36
CA GLU A 499 -5.22 5.23 16.91
C GLU A 499 -6.54 4.78 17.55
N TYR A 500 -6.99 3.57 17.20
CA TYR A 500 -8.21 2.97 17.73
C TYR A 500 -7.89 1.81 18.68
N TRP A 501 -8.66 1.70 19.74
CA TRP A 501 -8.56 0.65 20.73
C TRP A 501 -8.96 -0.71 20.16
N ASN A 502 -8.03 -1.67 20.19
CA ASN A 502 -8.28 -3.08 19.84
C ASN A 502 -7.64 -4.00 20.89
N ASP A 503 -8.42 -4.43 21.86
CA ASP A 503 -7.99 -5.22 23.00
C ASP A 503 -8.06 -6.73 22.81
N SER A 504 -8.38 -7.22 21.60
CA SER A 504 -8.57 -8.66 21.34
C SER A 504 -7.39 -9.52 21.82
N GLN A 505 -6.16 -9.07 21.57
CA GLN A 505 -4.94 -9.77 21.99
C GLN A 505 -4.61 -9.53 23.47
N VAL A 506 -4.88 -8.34 23.97
CA VAL A 506 -4.68 -8.00 25.38
C VAL A 506 -5.62 -8.81 26.28
N LEU A 507 -6.82 -9.12 25.78
CA LEU A 507 -7.77 -10.01 26.42
C LEU A 507 -7.35 -11.47 26.45
N GLU A 508 -6.78 -11.94 25.33
CA GLU A 508 -6.20 -13.28 25.26
C GLU A 508 -5.11 -13.41 26.34
N LEU A 509 -4.20 -12.42 26.42
CA LEU A 509 -3.18 -12.34 27.44
C LEU A 509 -3.77 -12.32 28.86
N TYR A 510 -4.79 -11.49 29.11
CA TYR A 510 -5.44 -11.39 30.41
C TYR A 510 -6.04 -12.74 30.86
N ASN A 511 -6.77 -13.41 29.97
CA ASN A 511 -7.39 -14.70 30.29
C ASN A 511 -6.33 -15.79 30.57
N GLU A 512 -5.19 -15.74 29.89
CA GLU A 512 -4.09 -16.68 30.11
C GLU A 512 -3.40 -16.52 31.47
N LEU A 513 -3.42 -15.33 32.08
CA LEU A 513 -2.85 -15.12 33.43
C LEU A 513 -3.51 -16.00 34.50
N PHE A 514 -4.76 -16.41 34.28
CA PHE A 514 -5.53 -17.27 35.19
C PHE A 514 -5.60 -18.73 34.72
N THR A 515 -4.93 -19.05 33.62
CA THR A 515 -4.79 -20.43 33.13
C THR A 515 -3.65 -21.14 33.87
N GLU A 516 -3.75 -22.46 34.02
CA GLU A 516 -2.71 -23.28 34.65
C GLU A 516 -1.35 -23.09 33.96
N PRO A 517 -0.23 -22.96 34.70
CA PRO A 517 1.09 -22.65 34.13
C PRO A 517 1.53 -23.55 32.97
N GLU A 518 1.22 -24.85 33.04
CA GLU A 518 1.59 -25.86 32.02
C GLU A 518 0.85 -25.66 30.68
N HIS A 519 -0.26 -24.93 30.69
CA HIS A 519 -1.12 -24.70 29.53
C HIS A 519 -1.05 -23.25 29.01
N ARG A 520 -0.20 -22.40 29.59
CA ARG A 520 -0.06 -21.00 29.16
C ARG A 520 0.69 -20.91 27.84
N LYS A 521 0.16 -20.13 26.90
CA LYS A 521 0.83 -19.79 25.64
C LYS A 521 1.84 -18.65 25.86
N PHE A 522 1.52 -17.73 26.76
CA PHE A 522 2.37 -16.59 27.09
C PHE A 522 2.94 -16.64 28.52
N THR A 523 4.19 -16.21 28.66
CA THR A 523 4.96 -16.25 29.90
C THR A 523 5.08 -14.84 30.49
N PHE A 524 3.93 -14.20 30.69
CA PHE A 524 3.81 -12.93 31.42
C PHE A 524 3.19 -13.18 32.78
N ASP A 525 3.71 -12.50 33.81
CA ASP A 525 3.05 -12.41 35.10
C ASP A 525 2.08 -11.21 35.17
N LEU A 526 1.43 -11.04 36.32
CA LEU A 526 0.44 -9.98 36.52
C LEU A 526 1.05 -8.57 36.44
N ASN A 527 2.27 -8.39 36.95
CA ASN A 527 2.96 -7.11 36.94
C ASN A 527 3.37 -6.75 35.51
N GLU A 528 3.96 -7.71 34.81
CA GLU A 528 4.36 -7.56 33.41
C GLU A 528 3.18 -7.33 32.48
N PHE A 529 2.02 -7.95 32.77
CA PHE A 529 0.79 -7.64 32.07
C PHE A 529 0.35 -6.19 32.28
N GLY A 530 0.49 -5.66 33.48
CA GLY A 530 0.26 -4.25 33.75
C GLY A 530 1.21 -3.33 32.96
N GLU A 531 2.47 -3.73 32.79
CA GLU A 531 3.43 -3.00 31.94
C GLU A 531 3.01 -3.05 30.47
N LEU A 532 2.57 -4.21 29.98
CA LEU A 532 2.02 -4.36 28.63
C LEU A 532 0.80 -3.47 28.42
N LEU A 533 -0.12 -3.39 29.39
CA LEU A 533 -1.28 -2.51 29.31
C LEU A 533 -0.86 -1.04 29.20
N TYR A 534 0.13 -0.61 29.99
CA TYR A 534 0.67 0.74 29.88
C TYR A 534 1.29 0.99 28.51
N ILE A 535 2.15 0.09 28.01
CA ILE A 535 2.80 0.18 26.69
C ILE A 535 1.75 0.21 25.56
N PHE A 536 0.65 -0.51 25.74
CA PHE A 536 -0.43 -0.60 24.76
C PHE A 536 -1.21 0.71 24.57
N LEU A 537 -1.27 1.58 25.59
CA LEU A 537 -1.92 2.89 25.49
C LEU A 537 -1.31 3.73 24.38
N PRO A 538 -2.06 4.63 23.70
CA PRO A 538 -1.48 5.54 22.71
C PRO A 538 -0.37 6.41 23.29
N LYS A 539 0.66 6.72 22.48
CA LYS A 539 1.83 7.52 22.89
C LYS A 539 1.46 8.85 23.52
N LEU A 540 0.40 9.51 23.03
CA LEU A 540 -0.13 10.76 23.59
C LEU A 540 -0.51 10.60 25.07
N ILE A 541 -1.22 9.51 25.41
CA ILE A 541 -1.64 9.20 26.78
C ILE A 541 -0.45 8.82 27.66
N ARG A 542 0.51 8.06 27.14
CA ARG A 542 1.73 7.69 27.89
C ARG A 542 2.62 8.90 28.16
N ASN A 543 2.86 9.74 27.16
CA ASN A 543 3.61 10.99 27.30
C ASN A 543 2.95 11.93 28.31
N PHE A 544 1.62 12.00 28.26
CA PHE A 544 0.83 12.70 29.25
C PHE A 544 1.14 12.15 30.66
N PHE A 545 1.01 10.84 30.90
CA PHE A 545 1.34 10.26 32.21
C PHE A 545 2.80 10.52 32.66
N LYS A 546 3.78 10.48 31.75
CA LYS A 546 5.19 10.82 32.03
C LYS A 546 5.41 12.28 32.41
N SER A 547 4.62 13.20 31.86
CA SER A 547 4.80 14.64 32.06
C SER A 547 4.53 15.10 33.49
N PHE A 548 3.78 14.31 34.26
CA PHE A 548 3.51 14.58 35.66
C PHE A 548 4.54 13.89 36.55
N LYS A 549 5.39 14.68 37.20
CA LYS A 549 6.20 14.18 38.31
C LYS A 549 5.35 14.16 39.57
N ILE A 550 5.37 13.06 40.31
CA ILE A 550 4.69 12.86 41.60
C ILE A 550 5.02 13.96 42.63
N GLU A 551 6.17 14.63 42.50
CA GLU A 551 6.65 15.67 43.43
C GLU A 551 5.70 16.88 43.56
N SER A 552 4.75 17.11 42.65
CA SER A 552 3.84 18.26 42.68
C SER A 552 2.43 17.98 43.22
N LEU A 553 2.10 16.76 43.65
CA LEU A 553 0.72 16.37 43.96
C LEU A 553 0.47 16.24 45.48
N ASN A 554 0.04 17.33 46.11
CA ASN A 554 -0.72 17.29 47.37
C ASN A 554 -2.14 16.66 47.19
N LEU A 555 -2.50 16.26 45.96
CA LEU A 555 -3.82 15.77 45.55
C LEU A 555 -3.67 14.53 44.66
N ILE A 556 -4.42 13.48 44.93
CA ILE A 556 -4.42 12.26 44.11
C ILE A 556 -5.42 12.43 42.96
N PRO A 557 -4.98 12.45 41.68
CA PRO A 557 -5.88 12.58 40.54
C PRO A 557 -6.75 11.33 40.35
N GLN A 558 -8.03 11.53 40.05
CA GLN A 558 -8.96 10.43 39.73
C GLN A 558 -8.93 10.13 38.23
N ILE A 559 -8.57 8.90 37.85
CA ILE A 559 -8.55 8.47 36.45
C ILE A 559 -9.75 7.54 36.19
N TYR A 560 -10.48 7.77 35.10
CA TYR A 560 -11.64 6.98 34.74
C TYR A 560 -11.47 6.43 33.33
N PHE A 561 -11.56 5.12 33.17
CA PHE A 561 -11.67 4.49 31.86
C PHE A 561 -13.14 4.15 31.61
N VAL A 562 -13.78 4.82 30.66
CA VAL A 562 -15.20 4.63 30.33
C VAL A 562 -15.29 3.86 29.01
N LEU A 563 -15.74 2.62 29.07
CA LEU A 563 -15.76 1.69 27.95
C LEU A 563 -17.22 1.40 27.54
N ASN A 564 -17.53 1.48 26.26
CA ASN A 564 -18.85 1.09 25.77
C ASN A 564 -19.03 -0.45 25.67
N ASN A 565 -17.95 -1.20 25.45
CA ASN A 565 -17.94 -2.66 25.50
C ASN A 565 -17.25 -3.14 26.78
N ILE A 566 -17.51 -4.38 27.22
CA ILE A 566 -16.63 -5.04 28.21
C ILE A 566 -15.28 -5.14 27.52
N THR A 567 -14.14 -4.79 28.18
CA THR A 567 -13.00 -5.72 28.37
C THR A 567 -11.75 -5.15 29.10
N ILE A 568 -11.16 -6.04 29.94
CA ILE A 568 -9.96 -5.93 30.81
C ILE A 568 -10.09 -5.00 32.03
N PRO A 569 -9.82 -5.49 33.27
CA PRO A 569 -9.73 -4.61 34.43
C PRO A 569 -8.47 -3.74 34.33
N PHE A 570 -8.66 -2.46 34.02
CA PHE A 570 -7.60 -1.44 33.99
C PHE A 570 -6.99 -1.15 35.37
N ASP A 571 -7.61 -1.67 36.44
CA ASP A 571 -7.10 -1.70 37.81
C ASP A 571 -5.73 -2.38 37.94
N LEU A 572 -5.25 -3.05 36.88
CA LEU A 572 -3.97 -3.75 36.78
C LEU A 572 -2.85 -3.01 36.04
N ILE A 573 -3.03 -1.77 35.56
CA ILE A 573 -1.93 -1.05 34.88
C ILE A 573 -0.77 -0.88 35.87
N TYR A 574 0.42 -1.33 35.47
CA TYR A 574 1.61 -1.34 36.32
C TYR A 574 2.14 0.08 36.55
N ASP A 575 2.41 0.39 37.81
CA ASP A 575 2.91 1.67 38.28
C ASP A 575 4.37 1.52 38.72
N ASN A 576 5.31 1.83 37.83
CA ASN A 576 6.74 1.92 38.17
C ASN A 576 7.04 3.29 38.82
N ASN A 577 6.35 3.60 39.93
CA ASN A 577 6.47 4.83 40.71
C ASN A 577 6.17 6.14 39.95
N PHE A 578 5.15 6.20 39.09
CA PHE A 578 4.80 7.47 38.43
C PHE A 578 3.34 7.92 38.58
N PHE A 579 2.37 7.07 38.88
CA PHE A 579 0.98 7.53 39.01
C PHE A 579 0.10 6.53 39.76
N CYS A 580 -0.69 6.98 40.74
CA CYS A 580 -1.63 6.15 41.49
C CYS A 580 -2.81 5.63 40.62
N LEU A 581 -2.52 4.77 39.64
CA LEU A 581 -3.50 4.00 38.86
C LEU A 581 -4.29 3.01 39.71
N LYS A 582 -3.91 2.82 41.00
CA LYS A 582 -4.77 2.18 42.01
C LYS A 582 -6.14 2.86 42.19
N TYR A 583 -6.32 4.08 41.69
CA TYR A 583 -7.60 4.81 41.67
C TYR A 583 -8.19 4.93 40.27
N SER A 584 -7.62 4.22 39.29
CA SER A 584 -8.29 4.08 38.00
C SER A 584 -9.51 3.18 38.17
N ILE A 585 -10.66 3.59 37.64
CA ILE A 585 -11.88 2.78 37.65
C ILE A 585 -12.38 2.62 36.23
N GLY A 586 -12.49 1.37 35.78
CA GLY A 586 -13.13 0.99 34.53
C GLY A 586 -14.65 0.93 34.68
N TYR A 587 -15.39 1.74 33.92
CA TYR A 587 -16.86 1.69 33.87
C TYR A 587 -17.34 1.23 32.50
N LYS A 588 -18.22 0.23 32.47
CA LYS A 588 -18.97 -0.12 31.27
C LYS A 588 -20.25 0.71 31.20
N LEU A 589 -20.43 1.49 30.13
CA LEU A 589 -21.72 2.11 29.84
C LEU A 589 -22.69 1.03 29.34
N SER A 590 -23.87 0.94 29.96
CA SER A 590 -24.90 -0.07 29.67
C SER A 590 -25.57 0.17 28.32
#